data_AF-A0A6J6QP31-F1
#
_entry.id   AF-A0A6J6QP31-F1
#
_cell.length_a   1.000
_cell.length_b   1.000
_cell.length_c   1.000
_cell.angle_alpha   90.00
_cell.angle_beta   90.00
_cell.angle_gamma   90.00
#
_symmetry.space_group_name_H-M   'P 1'
#
loop_
_entity.id
_entity.type
_entity.pdbx_description
1 polymer ?
#
loop_
_entity_poly.entity_id
_entity_poly.type
_entity_poly.pdbx_seq_one_letter_code
_entity_poly.pdbx_strand_id
1 'polypeptide(L)' 'MRVLIRDGINGLLAARGDAGNFAEKLARVMDSVELRQSIGAAARTSVEYLQAPQVLDQWESLIAEVTSAH' A
#
# COMPACT_ATOMS: atom_id res chain seq x y z
N MET A 1 -7.35 -11.50 -0.75
CA MET A 1 -6.68 -10.55 -1.66
C MET A 1 -6.12 -9.41 -0.82
N ARG A 2 -4.79 -9.24 -0.72
CA ARG A 2 -4.20 -8.06 -0.07
C ARG A 2 -4.31 -6.89 -1.04
N VAL A 3 -5.16 -5.91 -0.70
CA VAL A 3 -5.28 -4.67 -1.47
C VAL A 3 -4.23 -3.69 -0.96
N LEU A 4 -3.33 -3.25 -1.84
CA LEU A 4 -2.26 -2.29 -1.49
C LEU A 4 -2.83 -0.92 -1.07
N ILE A 5 -3.89 -0.48 -1.75
CA ILE A 5 -4.55 0.80 -1.50
C ILE A 5 -5.98 0.55 -1.01
N ARG A 6 -6.29 1.02 0.19
CA ARG A 6 -7.62 1.16 0.76
C ARG A 6 -8.07 2.60 0.55
N ASP A 7 -9.09 2.79 -0.30
CA ASP A 7 -9.61 4.11 -0.67
C ASP A 7 -9.96 4.93 0.58
N GLY A 8 -9.47 6.17 0.62
CA GLY A 8 -9.67 7.12 1.71
C GLY A 8 -8.78 6.88 2.93
N ILE A 9 -8.06 5.76 3.03
CA ILE A 9 -7.24 5.42 4.21
C ILE A 9 -5.76 5.67 3.91
N ASN A 10 -5.19 4.95 2.95
CA ASN A 10 -3.77 5.02 2.61
C ASN A 10 -3.54 5.42 1.14
N GLY A 11 -4.56 6.00 0.53
CA GLY A 11 -4.58 6.47 -0.85
C GLY A 11 -6.01 6.68 -1.32
N LEU A 12 -6.15 7.14 -2.57
CA LEU A 12 -7.44 7.25 -3.23
C LEU A 12 -7.49 6.36 -4.46
N LEU A 13 -8.61 5.69 -4.68
CA LEU A 13 -8.87 4.91 -5.87
C LEU A 13 -9.76 5.68 -6.83
N ALA A 14 -9.36 5.68 -8.11
CA ALA A 14 -10.17 6.17 -9.21
C ALA A 14 -10.86 5.00 -9.93
N ALA A 15 -12.03 5.24 -10.50
CA ALA A 15 -12.72 4.27 -11.32
C ALA A 15 -11.90 3.94 -12.59
N ARG A 16 -11.89 2.65 -12.96
CA ARG A 16 -11.12 2.18 -14.13
C ARG A 16 -11.68 2.79 -15.40
N GLY A 17 -10.81 3.44 -16.18
CA GLY A 17 -11.18 4.06 -17.45
C GLY A 17 -11.90 5.41 -17.31
N ASP A 18 -11.99 5.96 -16.11
CA ASP A 18 -12.65 7.23 -15.85
C ASP A 18 -11.63 8.32 -15.52
N ALA A 19 -11.28 9.13 -16.52
CA ALA A 19 -10.37 10.26 -16.36
C ALA A 19 -10.96 11.40 -15.51
N GLY A 20 -12.29 11.57 -15.52
CA GLY A 20 -12.98 12.60 -14.73
C GLY A 20 -12.89 12.29 -13.24
N ASN A 21 -13.19 11.05 -12.87
CA ASN A 21 -13.03 10.59 -11.50
C ASN A 21 -11.57 10.63 -11.03
N PHE A 22 -10.62 10.29 -11.92
CA PHE A 22 -9.20 10.47 -11.60
C PHE A 22 -8.83 11.93 -11.30
N ALA A 23 -9.28 12.87 -12.15
CA ALA A 23 -9.02 14.30 -11.96
C ALA A 23 -9.64 14.82 -10.66
N GLU A 24 -10.86 14.39 -10.32
CA GLU A 24 -11.53 14.73 -9.06
C GLU A 24 -10.73 14.25 -7.84
N LYS A 25 -10.30 12.99 -7.84
CA LYS A 25 -9.50 12.41 -6.74
C LYS A 25 -8.15 13.11 -6.62
N LEU A 26 -7.51 13.46 -7.73
CA LEU A 26 -6.26 14.20 -7.75
C LEU A 26 -6.43 15.62 -7.18
N ALA A 27 -7.42 16.37 -7.65
CA ALA A 27 -7.73 17.71 -7.16
C ALA A 27 -8.00 17.70 -5.64
N ARG A 28 -8.82 16.77 -5.17
CA ARG A 28 -9.12 16.59 -3.73
C ARG A 28 -7.85 16.42 -2.88
N VAL A 29 -6.88 15.64 -3.35
CA VAL A 29 -5.61 15.44 -2.63
C VAL A 29 -4.71 16.67 -2.74
N MET A 30 -4.72 17.39 -3.86
CA MET A 30 -3.92 18.61 -4.03
C MET A 30 -4.46 19.81 -3.23
N ASP A 31 -5.77 19.86 -2.98
CA ASP A 31 -6.41 21.00 -2.31
C ASP A 31 -6.42 20.90 -0.78
N SER A 32 -6.20 19.71 -0.18
CA SER A 32 -6.15 19.54 1.28
C SER A 32 -4.79 19.02 1.76
N VAL A 33 -4.09 19.84 2.54
CA VAL A 33 -2.83 19.48 3.21
C VAL A 33 -3.05 18.38 4.24
N GLU A 34 -4.14 18.48 4.99
CA GLU A 34 -4.52 17.54 6.06
C GLU A 34 -4.79 16.15 5.47
N LEU A 35 -5.48 16.10 4.33
CA LEU A 35 -5.71 14.85 3.62
C LEU A 35 -4.39 14.24 3.15
N ARG A 36 -3.48 15.02 2.54
CA ARG A 36 -2.15 14.52 2.12
C ARG A 36 -1.36 13.95 3.28
N GLN A 37 -1.33 14.64 4.41
CA GLN A 37 -0.57 14.21 5.57
C GLN A 37 -1.14 12.92 6.15
N SER A 38 -2.47 12.85 6.33
CA SER A 38 -3.13 11.66 6.90
C SER A 38 -2.96 10.42 6.02
N ILE A 39 -3.32 10.49 4.73
CA ILE A 39 -3.21 9.32 3.85
C ILE A 39 -1.76 8.97 3.53
N GLY A 40 -0.85 9.95 3.51
CA GLY A 40 0.59 9.74 3.30
C GLY A 40 1.26 9.04 4.48
N ALA A 41 0.89 9.38 5.71
CA ALA A 41 1.35 8.67 6.90
C ALA A 41 0.83 7.22 6.91
N ALA A 42 -0.47 7.02 6.66
CA ALA A 42 -1.08 5.70 6.59
C ALA A 42 -0.49 4.84 5.45
N ALA A 43 -0.17 5.44 4.30
CA ALA A 43 0.54 4.79 3.19
C ALA A 43 1.89 4.22 3.63
N ARG A 44 2.70 5.01 4.34
CA ARG A 44 4.01 4.58 4.81
C ARG A 44 3.92 3.35 5.70
N THR A 45 3.05 3.38 6.70
CA THR A 45 2.84 2.22 7.59
C THR A 45 2.28 1.01 6.85
N SER A 46 1.39 1.23 5.88
CA SER A 46 0.75 0.13 5.17
C SER A 46 1.69 -0.74 4.33
N VAL A 47 2.90 -0.25 4.00
CA VAL A 47 3.89 -0.96 3.20
C VAL A 47 5.11 -1.40 4.01
N GLU A 48 5.12 -1.21 5.33
CA GLU A 48 6.25 -1.63 6.19
C GLU A 48 6.51 -3.14 6.08
N TYR A 49 5.46 -3.95 5.86
CA TYR A 49 5.59 -5.40 5.66
C TYR A 49 6.41 -5.81 4.42
N LEU A 50 6.64 -4.87 3.50
CA LEU A 50 7.43 -5.06 2.27
C LEU A 50 8.89 -4.64 2.43
N GLN A 51 9.31 -4.21 3.63
CA GLN A 51 10.71 -3.87 3.89
C GLN A 51 11.59 -5.10 3.68
N ALA A 52 12.74 -4.90 3.03
CA ALA A 52 13.63 -5.99 2.62
C ALA A 52 13.97 -6.97 3.76
N PRO A 53 14.32 -6.53 4.99
CA PRO A 53 14.60 -7.46 6.09
C PRO A 53 13.43 -8.41 6.38
N GLN A 54 12.21 -7.88 6.46
CA GLN A 54 11.02 -8.68 6.77
C GLN A 54 10.66 -9.67 5.66
N VAL A 55 10.94 -9.30 4.41
CA VAL A 55 10.74 -10.19 3.26
C VAL A 55 11.80 -11.29 3.24
N LEU A 56 13.06 -10.96 3.55
CA LEU A 56 14.15 -11.94 3.64
C LEU A 56 13.93 -12.93 4.78
N ASP A 57 13.49 -12.48 5.96
CA ASP A 57 13.16 -13.36 7.09
C ASP A 57 12.08 -14.41 6.71
N GLN A 58 11.09 -14.01 5.90
CA GLN A 58 10.06 -14.92 5.39
C GLN A 58 10.63 -15.94 4.40
N TRP A 59 11.55 -15.53 3.53
CA TRP A 59 12.24 -16.44 2.61
C TRP A 59 13.12 -17.45 3.36
N GLU A 60 13.90 -16.99 4.33
CA GLU A 60 14.75 -17.86 5.15
C GLU A 60 13.92 -18.89 5.92
N SER A 61 12.80 -18.45 6.51
CA SER A 61 11.85 -19.34 7.20
C SER A 61 11.27 -20.41 6.26
N LEU A 62 10.86 -20.01 5.05
CA LEU A 62 10.32 -20.93 4.05
C LEU A 62 11.36 -21.94 3.57
N ILE A 63 12.60 -21.50 3.33
CA ILE A 63 13.70 -22.37 2.92
C ILE A 63 13.99 -23.38 4.03
N ALA A 64 14.06 -22.95 5.29
CA ALA A 64 14.27 -23.82 6.44
C ALA A 64 13.14 -24.86 6.59
N GLU A 65 11.88 -24.44 6.41
CA GLU A 65 10.71 -25.34 6.45
C GLU A 65 10.82 -26.45 5.41
N VAL A 66 11.10 -26.09 4.15
CA VAL A 66 11.14 -27.06 3.04
C VAL A 66 12.38 -27.96 3.10
N THR A 67 13.51 -27.46 3.59
CA THR A 67 14.76 -28.25 3.69
C THR A 67 14.82 -29.15 4.92
N SER A 68 14.10 -28.82 6.00
CA SER A 68 13.99 -29.67 7.21
C SER A 68 12.92 -30.76 7.11
N ALA A 69 12.06 -30.70 6.08
CA ALA A 69 11.04 -31.70 5.79
C ALA A 69 11.57 -32.95 5.02
N HIS A 70 12.89 -33.11 4.94
CA HIS A 70 13.59 -34.23 4.29
C HIS A 70 14.64 -34.85 5.19
#